data_AF-A0A918I284-F1
#
_entry.id   AF-A0A918I284-F1
#
_cell.length_a   1.000
_cell.length_b   1.000
_cell.length_c   1.000
_cell.angle_alpha   90.00
_cell.angle_beta   90.00
_cell.angle_gamma   90.00
#
_symmetry.space_group_name_H-M   'P 1'
#
loop_
_entity.id
_entity.type
_entity.pdbx_description
1 polymer ?
#
loop_
_entity_poly.entity_id
_entity_poly.type
_entity_poly.pdbx_seq_one_letter_code
_entity_poly.pdbx_strand_id
1 'polypeptide(L)'
;MPWTRPSSARPAPPITELLLTGIEFGDLLRVTGTLTQSGDPAAPARLTVDALEVLAAAPIPVPCGLVFDRYGPYVVIFNADRDAVPVFLASGAWVGEAASADLIGPLTDAYENGDAR
;
A
#
# COMPACT_ATOMS: atom_id res chain seq x y z
N MET A 1 17.30 33.54 25.66
CA MET A 1 17.94 33.05 24.42
C MET A 1 16.89 32.29 23.62
N PRO A 2 16.36 32.81 22.50
CA PRO A 2 15.40 32.07 21.70
C PRO A 2 16.13 31.27 20.62
N TRP A 3 15.93 29.96 20.62
CA TRP A 3 16.45 29.05 19.60
C TRP A 3 15.68 29.25 18.29
N THR A 4 16.40 29.59 17.22
CA THR A 4 15.90 29.64 15.85
C THR A 4 15.68 28.22 15.33
N ARG A 5 14.45 27.89 14.91
CA ARG A 5 14.19 26.70 14.09
C ARG A 5 14.82 26.91 12.71
N PRO A 6 15.58 25.97 12.14
CA PRO A 6 15.89 26.02 10.72
C PRO A 6 14.58 25.79 9.94
N SER A 7 14.03 26.88 9.39
CA SER A 7 13.00 26.83 8.37
C SER A 7 13.68 26.44 7.06
N SER A 8 13.57 25.17 6.69
CA SER A 8 13.71 24.74 5.30
C SER A 8 12.38 24.15 4.85
N ALA A 9 11.31 24.95 4.90
CA ALA A 9 10.08 24.61 4.21
C ALA A 9 10.32 24.77 2.70
N ARG A 10 10.95 23.77 2.09
CA ARG A 10 10.85 23.55 0.65
C ARG A 10 9.34 23.41 0.37
N PRO A 11 8.76 24.11 -0.62
CA PRO A 11 7.36 23.86 -0.96
C PRO A 11 7.22 22.37 -1.24
N ALA A 12 6.41 21.70 -0.42
CA ALA A 12 6.13 20.29 -0.62
C ALA A 12 5.46 20.15 -1.98
N PRO A 13 5.94 19.28 -2.88
CA PRO A 13 5.22 19.01 -4.11
C PRO A 13 3.81 18.53 -3.75
N PRO A 14 2.80 18.81 -4.59
CA PRO A 14 1.47 18.25 -4.38
C PRO A 14 1.56 16.74 -4.19
N ILE A 15 0.78 16.18 -3.26
CA ILE A 15 0.86 14.76 -2.83
C ILE A 15 0.89 13.80 -4.03
N THR A 16 0.15 14.11 -5.09
CA THR A 16 0.12 13.32 -6.33
C THR A 16 1.47 13.27 -7.03
N GLU A 17 2.21 14.37 -7.10
CA GLU A 17 3.54 14.40 -7.72
C GLU A 17 4.54 13.62 -6.87
N LEU A 18 4.49 13.80 -5.54
CA LEU A 18 5.35 13.03 -4.62
C LEU A 18 5.11 11.52 -4.75
N LEU A 19 3.86 11.08 -4.85
CA LEU A 19 3.50 9.67 -5.02
C LEU A 19 3.93 9.08 -6.36
N LEU A 20 3.93 9.88 -7.43
CA LEU A 20 4.24 9.40 -8.78
C LEU A 20 5.74 9.40 -9.08
N THR A 21 6.51 10.31 -8.49
CA THR A 21 7.90 10.54 -8.91
C THR A 21 8.89 10.73 -7.76
N GLY A 22 8.42 10.89 -6.52
CA GLY A 22 9.24 11.30 -5.39
C GLY A 22 9.35 10.30 -4.24
N ILE A 23 8.65 9.16 -4.32
CA ILE A 23 8.64 8.11 -3.29
C ILE A 23 9.07 6.81 -3.94
N GLU A 24 10.06 6.17 -3.34
CA GLU A 24 10.46 4.81 -3.64
C GLU A 24 9.90 3.84 -2.60
N PHE A 25 9.79 2.57 -2.99
CA PHE A 25 9.45 1.54 -2.03
C PHE A 25 10.54 1.47 -0.93
N GLY A 26 10.13 1.39 0.33
CA GLY A 26 11.06 1.38 1.46
C GLY A 26 11.48 2.76 1.98
N ASP A 27 11.02 3.86 1.38
CA ASP A 27 11.18 5.20 1.94
C ASP A 27 10.46 5.33 3.29
N LEU A 28 11.08 6.01 4.24
CA LEU A 28 10.44 6.36 5.51
C LEU A 28 9.60 7.61 5.32
N LEU A 29 8.28 7.47 5.38
CA LEU A 29 7.33 8.56 5.17
C LEU A 29 6.68 9.02 6.47
N ARG A 30 6.46 10.33 6.57
CA ARG A 30 5.52 10.93 7.51
C ARG A 30 4.22 11.24 6.76
N VAL A 31 3.15 10.59 7.18
CA VAL A 31 1.79 10.83 6.69
C VAL A 31 1.03 11.61 7.75
N THR A 32 0.41 12.73 7.37
CA THR A 32 -0.49 13.49 8.24
C THR A 32 -1.85 13.57 7.58
N GLY A 33 -2.91 13.36 8.35
CA GLY A 33 -4.24 13.23 7.79
C GLY A 33 -5.34 13.07 8.84
N THR A 34 -6.57 12.94 8.35
CA THR A 34 -7.76 12.69 9.17
C THR A 34 -8.14 11.22 9.10
N LEU A 35 -8.15 10.54 10.25
CA LEU A 35 -8.59 9.15 10.34
C LEU A 35 -10.12 9.09 10.54
N THR A 36 -10.80 8.35 9.69
CA THR A 36 -12.21 8.04 9.79
C THR A 36 -12.40 6.55 10.05
N GLN A 37 -13.04 6.22 11.15
CA GLN A 37 -13.39 4.84 11.50
C GLN A 37 -14.85 4.60 11.12
N SER A 38 -15.10 3.50 10.40
CA SER A 38 -16.46 3.07 10.11
C SER A 38 -17.14 2.57 11.39
N GLY A 39 -18.45 2.79 11.52
CA GLY A 39 -19.25 2.21 12.61
C GLY A 39 -19.44 0.70 12.46
N ASP A 40 -19.16 0.14 11.29
CA ASP A 40 -19.06 -1.29 11.04
C ASP A 40 -17.63 -1.78 11.38
N PRO A 41 -17.45 -2.68 12.37
CA PRO A 41 -16.14 -3.19 12.76
C PRO A 41 -15.46 -4.05 11.68
N ALA A 42 -16.21 -4.55 10.69
CA ALA A 42 -15.64 -5.25 9.54
C ALA A 42 -15.14 -4.30 8.43
N ALA A 43 -15.55 -3.03 8.47
CA ALA A 43 -15.13 -2.06 7.48
C ALA A 43 -13.78 -1.41 7.88
N PRO A 44 -12.83 -1.28 6.95
CA PRO A 44 -11.52 -0.72 7.25
C PRO A 44 -11.60 0.76 7.62
N ALA A 45 -10.72 1.19 8.53
CA ALA A 45 -10.51 2.61 8.78
C ALA A 45 -9.88 3.28 7.55
N ARG A 46 -10.31 4.50 7.26
CA ARG A 46 -9.78 5.29 6.13
C ARG A 46 -9.02 6.49 6.66
N LEU A 47 -7.78 6.64 6.22
CA LEU A 47 -6.97 7.84 6.45
C LEU A 47 -7.04 8.74 5.22
N THR A 48 -7.65 9.91 5.35
CA THR A 48 -7.55 10.97 4.34
C THR A 48 -6.23 11.70 4.55
N VAL A 49 -5.34 11.65 3.56
CA VAL A 49 -3.99 12.23 3.66
C VAL A 49 -4.03 13.71 3.27
N ASP A 50 -3.66 14.57 4.22
CA ASP A 50 -3.59 16.03 4.03
C ASP A 50 -2.16 16.49 3.72
N ALA A 51 -1.15 15.77 4.21
CA ALA A 51 0.26 16.02 3.91
C ALA A 51 1.09 14.73 3.91
N LEU A 52 2.09 14.70 3.04
CA LEU A 52 3.02 13.58 2.87
C LEU A 52 4.45 14.12 2.77
N GLU A 53 5.35 13.57 3.57
CA GLU A 53 6.77 13.98 3.64
C GLU A 53 7.68 12.75 3.65
N VAL A 54 8.76 12.76 2.86
CA VAL A 54 9.83 11.75 2.90
C VAL A 54 10.82 12.15 3.98
N LEU A 55 10.89 11.38 5.07
CA LEU A 55 11.83 11.62 6.17
C LEU A 55 13.22 11.05 5.89
N ALA A 56 13.28 9.91 5.20
CA ALA A 56 14.52 9.29 4.76
C ALA A 56 14.27 8.45 3.51
N ALA A 57 15.18 8.54 2.54
CA ALA A 57 15.17 7.65 1.38
C ALA A 57 15.56 6.22 1.79
N ALA A 58 15.04 5.24 1.07
CA ALA A 58 15.41 3.84 1.23
C ALA A 58 16.95 3.68 1.15
N PRO A 59 17.62 3.07 2.14
CA PRO A 59 19.09 2.94 2.17
C PRO A 59 19.67 2.20 0.97
N ILE A 60 18.85 1.35 0.36
CA ILE A 60 19.08 0.68 -0.91
C ILE A 60 17.74 0.79 -1.64
N PRO A 61 17.68 1.29 -2.89
CA PRO A 61 16.47 1.15 -3.70
C PRO A 61 16.16 -0.34 -3.72
N VAL A 62 15.10 -0.76 -3.06
CA VAL A 62 14.71 -2.17 -3.06
C VAL A 62 14.56 -2.52 -4.52
N PRO A 63 15.30 -3.50 -5.07
CA PRO A 63 14.88 -4.10 -6.31
C PRO A 63 13.43 -4.51 -6.06
N CYS A 64 12.47 -4.05 -6.86
CA CYS A 64 11.07 -4.35 -6.65
C CYS A 64 10.84 -5.87 -6.77
N GLY A 65 11.17 -6.62 -5.72
CA GLY A 65 10.70 -7.97 -5.49
C GLY A 65 9.20 -7.95 -5.23
N LEU A 66 8.66 -6.77 -4.90
CA LEU A 66 7.24 -6.49 -4.85
C LEU A 66 6.70 -6.11 -6.23
N VAL A 67 5.99 -7.02 -6.88
CA VAL A 67 5.33 -6.81 -8.18
C VAL A 67 3.82 -6.84 -7.96
N PHE A 68 3.17 -5.76 -8.40
CA PHE A 68 1.72 -5.72 -8.52
C PHE A 68 1.33 -6.20 -9.90
N ASP A 69 0.47 -7.22 -9.96
CA ASP A 69 -0.10 -7.69 -11.22
C ASP A 69 -1.62 -7.76 -11.13
N ARG A 70 -2.27 -7.72 -12.29
CA ARG A 70 -3.73 -7.72 -12.41
C ARG A 70 -4.19 -8.98 -13.12
N TYR A 71 -5.02 -9.75 -12.43
CA TYR A 71 -5.66 -10.95 -12.95
C TYR A 71 -7.17 -10.71 -13.05
N GLY A 72 -7.63 -10.12 -14.16
CA GLY A 72 -9.03 -9.75 -14.35
C GLY A 72 -9.53 -8.73 -13.30
N PRO A 73 -10.55 -9.05 -12.48
CA PRO A 73 -11.01 -8.18 -11.39
C PRO A 73 -10.09 -8.23 -10.16
N TYR A 74 -9.08 -9.11 -10.13
CA TYR A 74 -8.18 -9.31 -9.01
C TYR A 74 -6.86 -8.55 -9.16
N VAL A 75 -6.28 -8.15 -8.04
CA VAL A 75 -4.96 -7.55 -7.89
C VAL A 75 -4.14 -8.44 -6.97
N VAL A 76 -2.92 -8.80 -7.40
CA VAL A 76 -2.02 -9.68 -6.65
C VAL A 76 -0.71 -8.96 -6.35
N ILE A 77 -0.11 -9.29 -5.21
CA ILE A 77 1.16 -8.70 -4.76
C ILE A 77 2.20 -9.81 -4.62
N PHE A 78 2.98 -10.03 -5.66
CA PHE A 78 4.15 -10.91 -5.58
C PHE A 78 5.20 -10.23 -4.74
N ASN A 79 5.87 -10.98 -3.87
CA ASN A 79 7.00 -10.51 -3.10
C ASN A 79 8.09 -11.57 -3.21
N ALA A 80 9.24 -11.23 -3.79
CA ALA A 80 10.35 -12.16 -4.00
C ALA A 80 10.84 -12.86 -2.72
N ASP A 81 10.56 -12.29 -1.54
CA ASP A 81 10.96 -12.86 -0.24
C ASP A 81 9.89 -13.76 0.40
N ARG A 82 8.72 -13.94 -0.22
CA ARG A 82 7.65 -14.84 0.27
C ARG A 82 6.91 -15.52 -0.88
N ASP A 83 6.67 -16.81 -0.75
CA ASP A 83 5.89 -17.55 -1.75
C ASP A 83 4.39 -17.20 -1.69
N ALA A 84 3.91 -16.80 -0.51
CA ALA A 84 2.51 -16.48 -0.33
C ALA A 84 2.12 -15.16 -1.02
N VAL A 85 1.02 -15.21 -1.76
CA VAL A 85 0.54 -14.14 -2.63
C VAL A 85 -0.80 -13.61 -2.10
N PRO A 86 -0.82 -12.40 -1.52
CA PRO A 86 -2.05 -11.71 -1.19
C PRO A 86 -2.86 -11.36 -2.43
N VAL A 87 -4.17 -11.63 -2.40
CA VAL A 87 -5.11 -11.37 -3.49
C VAL A 87 -6.22 -10.43 -3.00
N PHE A 88 -6.49 -9.42 -3.82
CA PHE A 88 -7.53 -8.41 -3.60
C PHE A 88 -8.42 -8.30 -4.82
N LEU A 89 -9.62 -7.76 -4.68
CA LEU A 89 -10.35 -7.17 -5.80
C LEU A 89 -9.71 -5.83 -6.18
N ALA A 90 -9.90 -5.39 -7.43
CA ALA A 90 -9.44 -4.08 -7.91
C ALA A 90 -10.05 -2.90 -7.14
N SER A 91 -11.17 -3.12 -6.44
CA SER A 91 -11.76 -2.16 -5.50
C SER A 91 -10.99 -2.04 -4.17
N GLY A 92 -10.00 -2.91 -3.94
CA GLY A 92 -9.22 -3.03 -2.71
C GLY A 92 -9.81 -3.97 -1.67
N ALA A 93 -10.92 -4.67 -1.96
CA ALA A 93 -11.49 -5.65 -1.04
C ALA A 93 -10.58 -6.89 -0.92
N TRP A 94 -10.40 -7.40 0.29
CA TRP A 94 -9.62 -8.61 0.55
C TRP A 94 -10.32 -9.86 0.00
N VAL A 95 -9.58 -10.71 -0.71
CA VAL A 95 -10.05 -12.01 -1.20
C VAL A 95 -9.42 -13.14 -0.40
N GLY A 96 -8.12 -13.06 -0.12
CA GLY A 96 -7.40 -14.09 0.62
C GLY A 96 -5.90 -14.08 0.32
N GLU A 97 -5.19 -15.05 0.87
CA GLU A 97 -3.76 -15.26 0.63
C GLU A 97 -3.55 -16.65 0.03
N ALA A 98 -3.06 -16.70 -1.21
CA ALA A 98 -2.69 -17.95 -1.85
C ALA A 98 -1.31 -18.37 -1.37
N ALA A 99 -1.11 -19.65 -1.01
CA ALA A 99 0.19 -20.11 -0.53
C ALA A 99 1.32 -20.08 -1.59
N SER A 100 0.95 -19.99 -2.87
CA SER A 100 1.86 -19.80 -4.00
C SER A 100 1.12 -19.17 -5.20
N ALA A 101 1.86 -18.72 -6.21
CA ALA A 101 1.30 -18.14 -7.44
C ALA A 101 0.32 -19.07 -8.16
N ASP A 102 0.60 -20.38 -8.21
CA ASP A 102 -0.24 -21.38 -8.89
C ASP A 102 -1.59 -21.59 -8.19
N LEU A 103 -1.71 -21.19 -6.92
CA LEU A 103 -2.92 -21.33 -6.11
C LEU A 103 -3.83 -20.10 -6.15
N ILE A 104 -3.47 -19.06 -6.90
CA ILE A 104 -4.32 -17.87 -7.09
C ILE A 104 -5.65 -18.25 -7.76
N GLY A 105 -5.62 -19.06 -8.82
CA GLY A 105 -6.82 -19.51 -9.53
C GLY A 105 -7.81 -20.26 -8.62
N PRO A 106 -7.38 -21.33 -7.93
CA PRO A 106 -8.21 -22.02 -6.95
C PRO A 106 -8.78 -21.12 -5.85
N LEU A 107 -8.01 -20.13 -5.37
CA LEU A 107 -8.47 -19.17 -4.37
C LEU A 107 -9.57 -18.25 -4.92
N THR A 108 -9.38 -17.72 -6.14
CA THR A 108 -10.39 -16.86 -6.78
C THR A 108 -11.66 -17.65 -7.12
N ASP A 109 -11.52 -18.90 -7.58
CA ASP A 109 -12.66 -19.78 -7.83
C ASP A 109 -13.44 -20.05 -6.53
N ALA A 110 -12.75 -20.34 -5.43
CA ALA A 110 -13.38 -20.50 -4.13
C ALA A 110 -14.10 -19.22 -3.69
N TYR A 111 -13.51 -18.05 -3.90
CA TYR A 111 -14.13 -16.77 -3.55
C TYR A 111 -15.40 -16.51 -4.36
N GLU A 112 -15.38 -16.76 -5.66
CA GLU A 112 -16.54 -16.58 -6.56
C GLU A 112 -17.68 -17.53 -6.22
N ASN A 113 -17.37 -18.74 -5.75
CA ASN A 113 -18.35 -19.72 -5.30
C ASN A 113 -18.82 -19.50 -3.85
N GLY A 114 -18.23 -18.55 -3.12
CA GLY A 114 -18.55 -18.25 -1.72
C GLY A 114 -17.91 -19.19 -0.68
N ASP A 115 -16.92 -19.98 -1.11
CA ASP A 115 -16.22 -20.99 -0.32
C ASP A 115 -14.89 -20.49 0.26
N ALA A 116 -14.38 -19.34 -0.19
CA ALA A 116 -13.22 -18.70 0.42
C ALA A 116 -13.60 -18.08 1.77
N ARG A 117 -12.87 -18.47 2.83
CA ARG A 117 -13.00 -17.93 4.19
C ARG A 117 -11.67 -17.36 4.67
#